data_AF-A0A6M2D403-F1
#
_entry.id   AF-A0A6M2D403-F1
#
_cell.length_a   1.000
_cell.length_b   1.000
_cell.length_c   1.000
_cell.angle_alpha   90.00
_cell.angle_beta   90.00
_cell.angle_gamma   90.00
#
_symmetry.space_group_name_H-M   'P 1'
#
loop_
_entity.id
_entity.type
_entity.pdbx_description
1 polymer ?
#
loop_
_entity_poly.entity_id
_entity_poly.type
_entity_poly.pdbx_seq_one_letter_code
_entity_poly.pdbx_strand_id
1 'polypeptide(L)'
;KKKKKKKNLEPIGLITLTCVFLNCFYQAMAIKCYQCSTSEDPKGEDRCGAYAYYDKTKNTAVECLGEEAKALGTFCYKRIMQGPRGFIWDGRWRSVERRCAQISERGVNWGCDWGYHENGVYWEECYCAEDSCNGADQLNVRSLHALLVLCGSLALLRHLNFF
;
A
#
# COMPACT_ATOMS: atom_id res chain seq x y z
N LYS A 1 37.78 -29.85 -39.06
CA LYS A 1 37.46 -28.70 -38.16
C LYS A 1 35.94 -28.45 -38.15
N LYS A 2 35.20 -28.96 -37.15
CA LYS A 2 33.76 -28.67 -37.00
C LYS A 2 33.60 -27.24 -36.44
N LYS A 3 33.19 -26.28 -37.27
CA LYS A 3 32.82 -24.93 -36.82
C LYS A 3 31.53 -25.04 -35.99
N LYS A 4 31.63 -24.90 -34.66
CA LYS A 4 30.47 -24.72 -33.78
C LYS A 4 29.76 -23.43 -34.22
N LYS A 5 28.62 -23.55 -34.90
CA LYS A 5 27.69 -22.44 -35.14
C LYS A 5 27.23 -21.95 -33.76
N LYS A 6 27.72 -20.79 -33.31
CA LYS A 6 27.08 -20.05 -32.21
C LYS A 6 25.66 -19.77 -32.68
N LYS A 7 24.67 -20.37 -32.03
CA LYS A 7 23.27 -19.98 -32.21
C LYS A 7 23.18 -18.56 -31.67
N ASN A 8 23.05 -17.57 -32.55
CA ASN A 8 22.73 -16.22 -32.14
C ASN A 8 21.36 -16.31 -31.45
N LEU A 9 21.32 -15.94 -30.18
CA LEU A 9 20.09 -15.87 -29.43
C LEU A 9 19.29 -14.71 -30.04
N GLU A 10 18.17 -15.02 -30.68
CA GLU A 10 17.30 -14.03 -31.32
C GLU A 10 16.94 -12.94 -30.30
N PRO A 11 17.09 -11.64 -30.63
CA PRO A 11 16.85 -10.54 -29.69
C PRO A 11 15.42 -10.57 -29.14
N ILE A 12 14.46 -11.06 -29.93
CA ILE A 12 13.06 -11.27 -29.55
C ILE A 12 12.93 -12.30 -28.43
N GLY A 13 13.72 -13.38 -28.48
CA GLY A 13 13.71 -14.44 -27.46
C GLY A 13 14.33 -14.00 -26.13
N LEU A 14 15.31 -13.10 -26.18
CA LEU A 14 15.87 -12.50 -24.97
C LEU A 14 14.85 -11.54 -24.34
N ILE A 15 14.16 -10.72 -25.14
CA ILE A 15 13.13 -9.77 -24.68
C ILE A 15 11.96 -10.48 -24.01
N THR A 16 11.40 -11.51 -24.65
CA THR A 16 10.29 -12.29 -24.08
C THR A 16 10.69 -12.95 -22.78
N LEU A 17 11.92 -13.49 -22.69
CA LEU A 17 12.43 -14.10 -21.47
C LEU A 17 12.59 -13.08 -20.34
N THR A 18 13.14 -11.88 -20.60
CA THR A 18 13.22 -10.80 -19.60
C THR A 18 11.85 -10.32 -19.14
N CYS A 19 10.88 -10.14 -20.05
CA CYS A 19 9.52 -9.72 -19.69
C CYS A 19 8.80 -10.78 -18.84
N VAL A 20 8.96 -12.07 -19.16
CA VAL A 20 8.42 -13.16 -18.35
C VAL A 20 9.09 -13.22 -16.98
N PHE A 21 10.41 -13.07 -16.90
CA PHE A 21 11.13 -13.03 -15.62
C PHE A 21 10.69 -11.84 -14.75
N LEU A 22 10.50 -10.65 -15.32
CA LEU A 22 10.00 -9.46 -14.60
C LEU A 22 8.58 -9.66 -14.06
N ASN A 23 7.71 -10.40 -14.77
CA ASN A 23 6.37 -10.75 -14.30
C ASN A 23 6.35 -11.88 -13.25
N CYS A 24 7.36 -12.75 -13.20
CA CYS A 24 7.46 -13.81 -12.18
C CYS A 24 7.92 -13.32 -10.80
N PHE A 25 8.39 -12.08 -10.65
CA PHE A 25 8.78 -11.49 -9.36
C PHE A 25 7.60 -10.91 -8.57
N TYR A 26 6.35 -11.30 -8.84
CA TYR A 26 5.27 -11.11 -7.89
C TYR A 26 5.48 -12.06 -6.69
N GLN A 27 6.42 -11.69 -5.83
CA GLN A 27 6.61 -12.35 -4.56
C GLN A 27 5.34 -12.18 -3.74
N ALA A 28 4.83 -13.30 -3.23
CA ALA A 28 3.81 -13.32 -2.21
C ALA A 28 4.47 -12.94 -0.86
N MET A 29 4.87 -11.68 -0.70
CA MET A 29 5.38 -11.13 0.56
C MET A 29 4.26 -11.07 1.60
N ALA A 30 4.55 -11.48 2.84
CA ALA A 30 3.62 -11.34 3.96
C ALA A 30 3.27 -9.84 4.16
N ILE A 31 2.05 -9.55 4.62
CA ILE A 31 1.52 -8.18 4.62
C ILE A 31 2.01 -7.43 5.85
N LYS A 32 2.69 -6.31 5.63
CA LYS A 32 3.15 -5.43 6.71
C LYS A 32 2.22 -4.24 6.87
N CYS A 33 1.79 -3.93 8.09
CA CYS A 33 0.93 -2.80 8.36
C CYS A 33 1.50 -1.91 9.45
N TYR A 34 1.17 -0.62 9.39
CA TYR A 34 1.43 0.26 10.52
C TYR A 34 0.48 -0.08 11.67
N GLN A 35 1.01 -0.09 12.89
CA GLN A 35 0.24 -0.32 14.11
C GLN A 35 0.40 0.86 15.07
N CYS A 36 -0.70 1.54 15.38
CA CYS A 36 -0.75 2.62 16.36
C CYS A 36 -2.19 2.89 16.79
N SER A 37 -2.37 3.45 17.98
CA SER A 37 -3.65 4.00 18.41
C SER A 37 -3.44 5.32 19.13
N THR A 38 -4.20 6.34 18.74
CA THR A 38 -4.26 7.61 19.47
C THR A 38 -4.65 7.49 20.95
N SER A 39 -5.35 6.41 21.35
CA SER A 39 -5.66 6.16 22.76
C SER A 39 -4.43 5.81 23.60
N GLU A 40 -3.34 5.40 22.95
CA GLU A 40 -2.08 5.00 23.57
C GLU A 40 -0.99 6.08 23.40
N ASP A 41 -1.31 7.19 22.73
CA ASP A 41 -0.36 8.27 22.51
C ASP A 41 -0.08 9.04 23.81
N PRO A 42 1.21 9.27 24.17
CA PRO A 42 1.56 10.12 25.30
C PRO A 42 1.00 11.54 25.14
N LYS A 43 0.78 12.22 26.26
CA LYS A 43 0.25 13.60 26.26
C LYS A 43 1.14 14.52 25.43
N GLY A 44 0.58 15.10 24.36
CA GLY A 44 1.27 16.03 23.46
C GLY A 44 1.99 15.37 22.28
N GLU A 45 1.93 14.03 22.16
CA GLU A 45 2.40 13.31 20.99
C GLU A 45 1.23 12.93 20.08
N ASP A 46 1.48 12.88 18.78
CA ASP A 46 0.53 12.41 17.76
C ASP A 46 1.24 11.37 16.89
N ARG A 47 1.48 10.18 17.45
CA ARG A 47 2.22 9.12 16.73
C ARG A 47 1.38 8.55 15.61
N CYS A 48 0.06 8.59 15.80
CA CYS A 48 -0.90 8.03 14.88
C CYS A 48 -1.46 9.07 13.88
N GLY A 49 -0.99 10.31 13.88
CA GLY A 49 -1.36 11.32 12.89
C GLY A 49 -2.87 11.60 12.84
N ALA A 50 -3.48 11.84 14.01
CA ALA A 50 -4.88 12.26 14.12
C ALA A 50 -5.08 13.76 13.94
N TYR A 51 -4.05 14.55 14.25
CA TYR A 51 -4.05 16.01 14.12
C TYR A 51 -3.01 16.50 13.11
N ALA A 52 -1.93 15.74 12.89
CA ALA A 52 -0.91 15.97 11.88
C ALA A 52 -0.87 14.85 10.83
N TYR A 53 -0.05 15.02 9.79
CA TYR A 53 0.22 13.96 8.82
C TYR A 53 0.90 12.76 9.49
N TYR A 54 0.56 11.56 9.04
CA TYR A 54 1.16 10.34 9.56
C TYR A 54 2.63 10.24 9.19
N ASP A 55 3.50 10.27 10.20
CA ASP A 55 4.94 10.18 10.02
C ASP A 55 5.39 8.72 9.96
N LYS A 56 5.63 8.24 8.74
CA LYS A 56 6.15 6.89 8.47
C LYS A 56 7.57 6.66 8.98
N THR A 57 8.33 7.72 9.30
CA THR A 57 9.71 7.56 9.82
C THR A 57 9.73 7.26 11.31
N LYS A 58 8.67 7.66 12.03
CA LYS A 58 8.50 7.43 13.47
C LYS A 58 7.80 6.11 13.79
N ASN A 59 7.22 5.46 12.78
CA ASN A 59 6.48 4.22 12.94
C ASN A 59 7.02 3.18 11.97
N THR A 60 7.37 2.00 12.46
CA THR A 60 7.80 0.89 11.61
C THR A 60 6.59 0.02 11.28
N ALA A 61 6.40 -0.32 10.00
CA ALA A 61 5.40 -1.29 9.61
C ALA A 61 5.84 -2.69 10.06
N VAL A 62 4.91 -3.43 10.65
CA VAL A 62 5.17 -4.75 11.25
C VAL A 62 4.39 -5.82 10.51
N GLU A 63 4.93 -7.03 10.53
CA GLU A 63 4.35 -8.21 9.88
C GLU A 63 3.03 -8.60 10.55
N CYS A 64 1.96 -8.70 9.78
CA CYS A 64 0.70 -9.23 10.28
C CYS A 64 0.78 -10.76 10.41
N LEU A 65 0.26 -11.28 11.53
CA LEU A 65 0.27 -12.71 11.91
C LEU A 65 1.65 -13.29 12.33
N GLY A 66 2.68 -12.45 12.49
CA GLY A 66 3.96 -12.89 13.07
C GLY A 66 4.67 -13.95 12.23
N GLU A 67 5.13 -15.05 12.87
CA GLU A 67 5.84 -16.16 12.21
C GLU A 67 4.89 -17.16 11.50
N GLU A 68 3.58 -17.00 11.64
CA GLU A 68 2.59 -17.91 11.06
C GLU A 68 2.32 -17.55 9.60
N ALA A 69 2.36 -18.55 8.72
CA ALA A 69 2.20 -18.37 7.29
C ALA A 69 0.86 -17.69 6.94
N LYS A 70 0.92 -16.79 5.95
CA LYS A 70 -0.20 -16.04 5.34
C LYS A 70 -1.57 -16.73 5.48
N ALA A 71 -2.37 -16.29 6.43
CA ALA A 71 -3.79 -16.58 6.40
C ALA A 71 -4.46 -15.71 5.32
N LEU A 72 -5.20 -16.35 4.42
CA LEU A 72 -6.08 -15.64 3.50
C LEU A 72 -7.04 -14.75 4.29
N GLY A 73 -7.24 -13.51 3.84
CA GLY A 73 -8.12 -12.56 4.50
C GLY A 73 -7.44 -11.66 5.54
N THR A 74 -6.13 -11.48 5.48
CA THR A 74 -5.38 -10.50 6.29
C THR A 74 -5.24 -9.18 5.54
N PHE A 75 -5.57 -8.07 6.21
CA PHE A 75 -5.60 -6.72 5.64
C PHE A 75 -4.99 -5.70 6.62
N CYS A 76 -4.48 -4.60 6.07
CA CYS A 76 -4.22 -3.41 6.88
C CYS A 76 -5.52 -2.66 7.11
N TYR A 77 -5.72 -2.27 8.37
CA TYR A 77 -6.87 -1.49 8.80
C TYR A 77 -6.45 -0.07 9.20
N LYS A 78 -7.35 0.87 8.91
CA LYS A 78 -7.30 2.23 9.41
C LYS A 78 -8.70 2.67 9.83
N ARG A 79 -8.84 3.08 11.08
CA ARG A 79 -10.04 3.73 11.61
C ARG A 79 -9.78 5.21 11.84
N ILE A 80 -10.76 6.03 11.52
CA ILE A 80 -10.81 7.42 11.93
C ILE A 80 -12.12 7.61 12.68
N MET A 81 -12.04 8.22 13.86
CA MET A 81 -13.20 8.73 14.59
C MET A 81 -13.06 10.23 14.78
N GLN A 82 -14.15 10.96 14.61
CA GLN A 82 -14.11 12.40 14.64
C GLN A 82 -15.39 12.95 15.28
N GLY A 83 -15.21 13.83 16.27
CA GLY A 83 -16.33 14.43 16.99
C GLY A 83 -17.28 15.23 16.08
N PRO A 84 -18.52 15.47 16.53
CA PRO A 84 -19.44 16.33 15.79
C PRO A 84 -18.87 17.74 15.62
N ARG A 85 -19.34 18.44 14.58
CA ARG A 85 -18.93 19.81 14.25
C ARG A 85 -19.67 20.77 15.19
N GLY A 86 -19.30 20.81 16.48
CA GLY A 86 -20.14 21.40 17.53
C GLY A 86 -19.51 22.41 18.49
N PHE A 87 -18.20 22.43 18.68
CA PHE A 87 -17.56 23.39 19.58
C PHE A 87 -16.44 24.15 18.88
N ILE A 88 -16.56 25.48 18.91
CA ILE A 88 -15.74 26.42 18.13
C ILE A 88 -14.39 26.70 18.83
N TRP A 89 -14.26 26.38 20.12
CA TRP A 89 -13.23 26.97 20.99
C TRP A 89 -12.08 26.02 21.37
N ASP A 90 -12.33 24.71 21.37
CA ASP A 90 -11.43 23.64 21.82
C ASP A 90 -10.96 22.73 20.67
N GLY A 91 -11.34 23.06 19.44
CA GLY A 91 -11.06 22.25 18.28
C GLY A 91 -11.89 20.96 18.27
N ARG A 92 -11.77 20.19 17.19
CA ARG A 92 -12.55 18.95 17.05
C ARG A 92 -11.71 17.77 17.51
N TRP A 93 -12.24 16.97 18.45
CA TRP A 93 -11.65 15.68 18.79
C TRP A 93 -11.53 14.78 17.55
N ARG A 94 -10.36 14.16 17.40
CA ARG A 94 -10.06 13.16 16.37
C ARG A 94 -9.27 12.04 17.01
N SER A 95 -9.60 10.82 16.62
CA SER A 95 -8.89 9.61 17.00
C SER A 95 -8.63 8.80 15.75
N VAL A 96 -7.43 8.24 15.67
CA VAL A 96 -7.02 7.36 14.58
C VAL A 96 -6.44 6.09 15.18
N GLU A 97 -6.78 4.97 14.56
CA GLU A 97 -6.27 3.65 14.88
C GLU A 97 -5.79 2.99 13.59
N ARG A 98 -4.61 2.36 13.64
CA ARG A 98 -4.06 1.54 12.56
C ARG A 98 -3.63 0.22 13.15
N ARG A 99 -3.99 -0.87 12.51
CA ARG A 99 -3.58 -2.22 12.94
C ARG A 99 -3.69 -3.22 11.80
N CYS A 100 -3.17 -4.41 12.05
CA CYS A 100 -3.55 -5.59 11.29
C CYS A 100 -5.01 -5.95 11.58
N ALA A 101 -5.72 -6.41 10.56
CA ALA A 101 -7.09 -6.88 10.69
C ALA A 101 -7.39 -8.04 9.76
N GLN A 102 -8.51 -8.70 10.02
CA GLN A 102 -9.16 -9.61 9.09
C GLN A 102 -10.34 -8.89 8.41
N ILE A 103 -11.14 -9.62 7.62
CA ILE A 103 -12.41 -9.12 7.06
C ILE A 103 -13.22 -8.40 8.14
N SER A 104 -13.78 -7.24 7.81
CA SER A 104 -14.65 -6.50 8.73
C SER A 104 -15.92 -7.28 9.07
N GLU A 105 -16.58 -6.94 10.18
CA GLU A 105 -17.88 -7.51 10.54
C GLU A 105 -18.95 -7.29 9.46
N ARG A 106 -18.84 -6.20 8.69
CA ARG A 106 -19.73 -5.89 7.56
C ARG A 106 -19.29 -6.52 6.23
N GLY A 107 -18.24 -7.34 6.21
CA GLY A 107 -17.74 -7.99 5.00
C GLY A 107 -16.94 -7.08 4.06
N VAL A 108 -16.68 -5.83 4.43
CA VAL A 108 -15.75 -4.94 3.73
C VAL A 108 -14.34 -5.50 3.87
N ASN A 109 -13.71 -5.79 2.74
CA ASN A 109 -12.36 -6.34 2.63
C ASN A 109 -11.42 -5.46 1.79
N TRP A 110 -11.94 -4.39 1.18
CA TRP A 110 -11.18 -3.45 0.38
C TRP A 110 -11.92 -2.11 0.27
N GLY A 111 -11.20 -1.00 0.40
CA GLY A 111 -11.76 0.34 0.36
C GLY A 111 -12.21 0.83 1.74
N CYS A 112 -13.00 1.91 1.75
CA CYS A 112 -13.45 2.57 2.97
C CYS A 112 -14.97 2.53 3.10
N ASP A 113 -15.44 2.22 4.30
CA ASP A 113 -16.82 2.42 4.75
C ASP A 113 -16.84 3.54 5.78
N TRP A 114 -17.97 4.24 5.89
CA TRP A 114 -18.08 5.39 6.77
C TRP A 114 -19.51 5.61 7.24
N GLY A 115 -19.66 6.35 8.34
CA GLY A 115 -20.96 6.70 8.86
C GLY A 115 -20.89 7.64 10.04
N TYR A 116 -22.01 7.74 10.74
CA TYR A 116 -22.14 8.50 11.97
C TYR A 116 -22.76 7.59 13.05
N HIS A 117 -22.21 7.65 14.25
CA HIS A 117 -22.84 7.08 15.43
C HIS A 117 -24.02 7.97 15.88
N GLU A 118 -24.91 7.43 16.72
CA GLU A 118 -26.09 8.15 17.22
C GLU A 118 -25.74 9.47 17.96
N ASN A 119 -24.57 9.52 18.58
CA ASN A 119 -24.03 10.71 19.24
C ASN A 119 -23.39 11.73 18.27
N GLY A 120 -23.52 11.53 16.95
CA GLY A 120 -23.00 12.42 15.92
C GLY A 120 -21.50 12.30 15.65
N VAL A 121 -20.82 11.31 16.25
CA VAL A 121 -19.41 11.02 15.96
C VAL A 121 -19.30 10.37 14.57
N TYR A 122 -18.54 11.01 13.69
CA TYR A 122 -18.18 10.43 12.40
C TYR A 122 -17.19 9.28 12.60
N TRP A 123 -17.36 8.21 11.84
CA TRP A 123 -16.39 7.13 11.75
C TRP A 123 -16.10 6.78 10.28
N GLU A 124 -14.87 6.40 10.00
CA GLU A 124 -14.41 5.85 8.73
C GLU A 124 -13.51 4.65 8.99
N GLU A 125 -13.75 3.56 8.29
CA GLU A 125 -12.98 2.32 8.38
C GLU A 125 -12.51 1.91 6.99
N CYS A 126 -11.20 1.84 6.81
CA CYS A 126 -10.59 1.46 5.55
C CYS A 126 -9.79 0.17 5.67
N TYR A 127 -9.90 -0.67 4.65
CA TYR A 127 -9.17 -1.92 4.49
C TYR A 127 -8.39 -1.92 3.19
N CYS A 128 -7.14 -2.39 3.25
CA CYS A 128 -6.28 -2.54 2.08
C CYS A 128 -5.33 -3.73 2.25
N ALA A 129 -4.89 -4.33 1.13
CA ALA A 129 -4.13 -5.57 1.11
C ALA A 129 -2.68 -5.42 0.59
N GLU A 130 -2.19 -4.18 0.50
CA GLU A 130 -0.82 -3.88 0.08
C GLU A 130 0.06 -3.55 1.29
N ASP A 131 1.37 -3.80 1.20
CA ASP A 131 2.29 -3.48 2.29
C ASP A 131 2.25 -2.00 2.63
N SER A 132 2.10 -1.72 3.92
CA SER A 132 2.13 -0.38 4.52
C SER A 132 1.05 0.57 3.97
N CYS A 133 -0.01 0.03 3.37
CA CYS A 133 -1.04 0.80 2.69
C CYS A 133 -1.87 1.69 3.62
N ASN A 134 -1.90 1.40 4.93
CA ASN A 134 -2.61 2.21 5.94
C ASN A 134 -1.81 3.44 6.43
N GLY A 135 -0.62 3.71 5.88
CA GLY A 135 0.26 4.82 6.29
C GLY A 135 0.00 6.18 5.64
N ALA A 136 -1.00 6.32 4.78
CA ALA A 136 -1.25 7.51 3.93
C ALA A 136 -0.17 7.80 2.86
N ASP A 137 -0.59 8.47 1.79
CA ASP A 137 0.04 8.66 0.48
C ASP A 137 0.52 7.39 -0.24
N GLN A 138 -0.30 6.98 -1.23
CA GLN A 138 0.14 6.22 -2.38
C GLN A 138 0.61 7.22 -3.45
N LEU A 139 1.92 7.43 -3.58
CA LEU A 139 2.44 7.84 -4.88
C LEU A 139 1.98 6.78 -5.88
N ASN A 140 1.26 7.18 -6.93
CA ASN A 140 0.76 6.27 -7.96
C ASN A 140 1.94 5.71 -8.77
N VAL A 141 2.64 4.74 -8.18
CA VAL A 141 3.79 4.06 -8.76
C VAL A 141 3.40 3.33 -10.04
N ARG A 142 2.11 3.01 -10.26
CA ARG A 142 1.62 2.41 -11.51
C ARG A 142 1.78 3.37 -12.68
N SER A 143 1.50 4.66 -12.49
CA SER A 143 1.68 5.68 -13.54
C SER A 143 3.15 5.88 -13.90
N LEU A 144 4.06 5.86 -12.92
CA LEU A 144 5.50 5.98 -13.15
C LEU A 144 6.10 4.74 -13.83
N HIS A 145 5.71 3.54 -13.40
CA HIS A 145 6.14 2.29 -14.04
C HIS A 145 5.63 2.20 -15.48
N ALA A 146 4.36 2.55 -15.74
CA ALA A 146 3.81 2.58 -17.09
C ALA A 146 4.57 3.56 -17.99
N LEU A 147 4.93 4.74 -17.49
CA LEU A 147 5.72 5.72 -18.22
C LEU A 147 7.14 5.20 -18.54
N LEU A 148 7.81 4.58 -17.57
CA LEU A 148 9.15 4.02 -17.75
C LEU A 148 9.16 2.87 -18.78
N VAL A 149 8.15 2.00 -18.77
CA VAL A 149 7.97 0.92 -19.76
C VAL A 149 7.70 1.50 -21.16
N LEU A 150 6.87 2.54 -21.26
CA LEU A 150 6.60 3.22 -22.52
C LEU A 150 7.85 3.92 -23.08
N CYS A 151 8.60 4.64 -22.24
CA CYS A 151 9.85 5.28 -22.65
C CYS A 151 10.93 4.26 -23.04
N GLY A 152 11.05 3.15 -22.30
CA GLY A 152 11.97 2.08 -22.61
C GLY A 152 11.67 1.41 -23.96
N SER A 153 10.40 1.15 -24.25
CA SER A 153 9.98 0.58 -25.55
C SER A 153 10.19 1.54 -26.72
N LEU A 154 9.90 2.84 -26.54
CA LEU A 154 10.18 3.87 -27.56
C LEU A 154 11.67 4.05 -27.84
N ALA A 155 12.52 4.04 -26.81
CA ALA A 155 13.98 4.13 -26.98
C ALA A 155 14.54 2.90 -27.72
N LEU A 156 13.99 1.72 -27.45
CA LEU A 156 14.36 0.48 -28.14
C LEU A 156 13.92 0.47 -29.61
N LEU A 157 12.69 0.94 -29.91
CA LEU A 157 12.20 1.12 -31.28
C LEU A 157 13.09 2.07 -32.08
N ARG A 158 13.60 3.11 -31.41
CA ARG A 158 14.57 4.05 -31.99
C ARG A 158 15.92 3.39 -32.26
N HIS A 159 16.39 2.51 -31.36
CA HIS A 159 17.67 1.81 -31.52
C HIS A 159 17.63 0.66 -32.55
N LEU A 160 16.44 0.11 -32.82
CA LEU A 160 16.23 -0.94 -33.82
C LEU A 160 15.95 -0.39 -35.24
N ASN A 161 16.10 0.92 -35.48
CA ASN A 161 15.93 1.60 -36.77
C ASN A 161 14.64 1.21 -37.51
N PHE A 162 13.49 1.51 -36.90
CA PHE A 162 12.19 1.53 -37.60
C PHE A 162 11.82 2.92 -38.15
N PHE A 163 12.79 3.83 -38.27
CA PHE A 163 12.75 5.08 -39.03
C PHE A 163 14.07 5.27 -39.78
#